data_AF-A0A4Z0ZU80-F1
#
_entry.id   AF-A0A4Z0ZU80-F1
#
_cell.length_a   1.000
_cell.length_b   1.000
_cell.length_c   1.000
_cell.angle_alpha   90.00
_cell.angle_beta   90.00
_cell.angle_gamma   90.00
#
_symmetry.space_group_name_H-M   'P 1'
#
loop_
_entity.id
_entity.type
_entity.pdbx_description
1 polymer ?
#
loop_
_entity_poly.entity_id
_entity_poly.type
_entity_poly.pdbx_seq_one_letter_code
_entity_poly.pdbx_strand_id
1 'polypeptide(L)'
;MLGVRTIEVTVEGILVKGTLQWSTKSFYQLELFEPYLGPVFTFSFPKLFPPFPEESLLEIDQNAKSHLRTLFYKCESLKKEIPKFERAIKEFWLELQSIPVLSPSEWKEKNEYLKQALQEGYMDHDIYEKTIFDLTSVMEKKQNEREKRCETFLSQYLPEFSHLQNHFSWIRFCYEFTEKKHLLLL
;
A
#
# COMPACT_ATOMS: atom_id res chain seq x y z
N MET A 1 14.40 -26.34 -18.75
CA MET A 1 14.47 -25.81 -17.37
C MET A 1 15.40 -24.62 -17.41
N LEU A 2 14.88 -23.40 -17.30
CA LEU A 2 15.70 -22.20 -17.31
C LEU A 2 16.21 -21.97 -15.87
N GLY A 3 17.52 -21.97 -15.69
CA GLY A 3 18.16 -22.00 -14.38
C GLY A 3 17.90 -20.75 -13.56
N VAL A 4 17.71 -20.92 -12.25
CA VAL A 4 17.79 -19.84 -11.26
C VAL A 4 19.21 -19.81 -10.75
N ARG A 5 19.87 -18.65 -10.79
CA ARG A 5 21.22 -18.48 -10.27
C ARG A 5 21.23 -17.45 -9.14
N THR A 6 21.88 -17.76 -8.03
CA THR A 6 22.15 -16.78 -6.98
C THR A 6 23.32 -15.89 -7.40
N ILE A 7 23.14 -14.59 -7.22
CA ILE A 7 24.16 -13.57 -7.48
C ILE A 7 24.41 -12.81 -6.20
N GLU A 8 25.68 -12.58 -5.93
CA GLU A 8 26.14 -11.96 -4.69
C GLU A 8 27.09 -10.81 -5.01
N VAL A 9 26.93 -9.71 -4.28
CA VAL A 9 27.81 -8.54 -4.40
C VAL A 9 27.92 -7.85 -3.05
N THR A 10 29.12 -7.35 -2.74
CA THR A 10 29.32 -6.49 -1.56
C THR A 10 29.10 -5.03 -1.97
N VAL A 11 28.23 -4.34 -1.23
CA VAL A 11 27.97 -2.91 -1.39
C VAL A 11 28.20 -2.24 -0.04
N GLU A 12 29.18 -1.34 0.04
CA GLU A 12 29.48 -0.59 1.28
C GLU A 12 29.69 -1.49 2.52
N GLY A 13 30.26 -2.69 2.31
CA GLY A 13 30.50 -3.68 3.37
C GLY A 13 29.31 -4.58 3.70
N ILE A 14 28.15 -4.38 3.07
CA ILE A 14 26.95 -5.21 3.22
C ILE A 14 26.92 -6.27 2.12
N LEU A 15 26.63 -7.52 2.50
CA LEU A 15 26.40 -8.61 1.54
C LEU A 15 25.00 -8.47 0.94
N VAL A 16 24.93 -8.32 -0.37
CA VAL A 16 23.69 -8.18 -1.13
C VAL A 16 23.52 -9.41 -2.00
N LYS A 17 22.40 -10.14 -1.84
CA LYS A 17 22.11 -11.34 -2.63
C LYS A 17 20.80 -11.23 -3.38
N GLY A 18 20.80 -11.75 -4.61
CA GLY A 18 19.62 -11.83 -5.43
C GLY A 18 19.53 -13.09 -6.28
N THR A 19 18.34 -13.40 -6.77
CA THR A 19 18.10 -14.51 -7.72
C THR A 19 17.98 -13.95 -9.13
N LEU A 20 18.81 -14.46 -10.04
CA LEU A 20 18.69 -14.22 -11.47
C LEU A 20 17.93 -15.39 -12.09
N GLN A 21 16.69 -15.15 -12.48
CA GLN A 21 15.84 -16.09 -13.20
C GLN A 21 15.84 -15.77 -14.69
N TRP A 22 15.90 -16.81 -15.53
CA TRP A 22 15.90 -16.64 -16.98
C TRP A 22 14.48 -16.94 -17.48
N SER A 23 13.81 -15.96 -18.09
CA SER A 23 12.47 -16.17 -18.65
C SER A 23 12.57 -16.66 -20.09
N THR A 24 11.63 -17.45 -20.60
CA THR A 24 11.58 -17.83 -22.03
C THR A 24 11.32 -16.62 -22.94
N LYS A 25 10.76 -15.53 -22.41
CA LYS A 25 10.27 -14.36 -23.15
C LYS A 25 11.32 -13.24 -23.36
N SER A 26 12.58 -13.59 -23.55
CA SER A 26 13.67 -12.63 -23.88
C SER A 26 14.03 -11.60 -22.80
N PHE A 27 13.73 -11.86 -21.52
CA PHE A 27 14.20 -11.05 -20.39
C PHE A 27 14.87 -11.89 -19.29
N TYR A 28 15.73 -11.24 -18.52
CA TYR A 28 16.22 -11.71 -17.23
C TYR A 28 15.42 -11.06 -16.12
N GLN A 29 15.10 -11.81 -15.08
CA GLN A 29 14.40 -11.35 -13.89
C GLN A 29 15.36 -11.43 -12.70
N LEU A 30 15.58 -10.30 -12.03
CA LEU A 30 16.43 -10.21 -10.84
C LEU A 30 15.59 -9.87 -9.63
N GLU A 31 15.69 -10.67 -8.57
CA GLU A 31 15.01 -10.42 -7.29
C GLU A 31 16.04 -10.26 -6.19
N LEU A 32 15.92 -9.20 -5.39
CA LEU A 32 16.76 -8.94 -4.23
C LEU A 32 16.14 -9.59 -2.98
N PHE A 33 16.89 -10.42 -2.25
CA PHE A 33 16.39 -11.11 -1.05
C PHE A 33 17.33 -11.04 0.17
N GLU A 34 18.51 -10.44 0.06
CA GLU A 34 19.38 -10.16 1.22
C GLU A 34 19.95 -8.75 1.05
N PRO A 35 19.89 -7.88 2.09
CA PRO A 35 19.67 -8.16 3.51
C PRO A 35 18.19 -8.19 3.99
N TYR A 36 17.22 -8.18 3.08
CA TYR A 36 15.80 -8.00 3.43
C TYR A 36 15.08 -9.35 3.63
N LEU A 37 14.00 -9.39 4.43
CA LEU A 37 13.29 -10.64 4.77
C LEU A 37 12.25 -11.05 3.70
N GLY A 38 12.60 -10.99 2.42
CA GLY A 38 11.71 -11.35 1.30
C GLY A 38 12.21 -10.82 -0.06
N PRO A 39 11.65 -11.30 -1.19
CA PRO A 39 11.93 -10.77 -2.52
C PRO A 39 11.30 -9.37 -2.66
N VAL A 40 12.10 -8.33 -2.45
CA VAL A 40 11.62 -6.95 -2.28
C VAL A 40 11.23 -6.31 -3.61
N PHE A 41 11.92 -6.67 -4.71
CA PHE A 41 11.70 -6.05 -6.02
C PHE A 41 12.10 -6.98 -7.17
N THR A 42 11.29 -6.99 -8.22
CA THR A 42 11.57 -7.69 -9.47
C THR A 42 12.04 -6.70 -10.53
N PHE A 43 13.28 -6.81 -10.99
CA PHE A 43 13.79 -6.02 -12.12
C PHE A 43 13.90 -6.89 -13.37
N SER A 44 13.31 -6.45 -14.48
CA SER A 44 13.43 -7.12 -15.78
C SER A 44 14.36 -6.36 -16.71
N PHE A 45 15.35 -7.05 -17.30
CA PHE A 45 16.25 -6.48 -18.30
C PHE A 45 16.35 -7.38 -19.55
N PRO A 46 16.57 -6.80 -20.74
CA PRO A 46 16.56 -7.56 -22.00
C PRO A 46 17.68 -8.59 -22.04
N LYS A 47 17.43 -9.74 -22.66
CA LYS A 47 18.47 -10.73 -22.94
C LYS A 47 19.46 -10.20 -23.97
N LEU A 48 20.74 -10.41 -23.71
CA LEU A 48 21.75 -10.44 -24.76
C LEU A 48 21.51 -11.72 -25.59
N PHE A 49 21.47 -11.63 -26.92
CA PHE A 49 21.07 -12.74 -27.80
C PHE A 49 22.07 -13.93 -27.74
N PRO A 50 21.61 -15.20 -27.83
CA PRO A 50 22.49 -16.37 -27.90
C PRO A 50 23.22 -16.50 -29.26
N PRO A 51 24.33 -17.27 -29.38
CA PRO A 51 24.88 -18.25 -28.42
C PRO A 51 25.95 -17.64 -27.50
N PHE A 52 25.94 -18.03 -26.22
CA PHE A 52 26.79 -17.43 -25.18
C PHE A 52 28.17 -18.09 -25.09
N PRO A 53 29.28 -17.48 -25.58
CA PRO A 53 30.64 -17.84 -25.18
C PRO A 53 30.88 -17.54 -23.69
N GLU A 54 31.89 -18.14 -23.04
CA GLU A 54 32.18 -17.92 -21.61
C GLU A 54 32.30 -16.43 -21.23
N GLU A 55 32.84 -15.60 -22.14
CA GLU A 55 32.93 -14.14 -22.01
C GLU A 55 31.55 -13.49 -21.78
N SER A 56 30.51 -13.99 -22.44
CA SER A 56 29.15 -13.45 -22.29
C SER A 56 28.45 -13.87 -20.99
N LEU A 57 28.85 -14.99 -20.37
CA LEU A 57 28.37 -15.37 -19.03
C LEU A 57 28.94 -14.47 -17.95
N LEU A 58 30.19 -14.02 -18.13
CA LEU A 58 30.83 -13.02 -17.27
C LEU A 58 30.15 -11.66 -17.42
N GLU A 59 29.83 -11.23 -18.65
CA GLU A 59 29.08 -10.00 -18.89
C GLU A 59 27.68 -10.02 -18.27
N ILE A 60 26.95 -11.15 -18.37
CA ILE A 60 25.66 -11.32 -17.71
C ILE A 60 25.79 -11.21 -16.18
N ASP A 61 26.80 -11.84 -15.59
CA ASP A 61 27.06 -11.79 -14.15
C ASP A 61 27.39 -10.37 -13.68
N GLN A 62 28.24 -9.64 -14.44
CA GLN A 62 28.58 -8.25 -14.16
C GLN A 62 27.37 -7.31 -14.27
N ASN A 63 26.56 -7.46 -15.32
CA ASN A 63 25.33 -6.69 -15.50
C ASN A 63 24.34 -6.96 -14.38
N ALA A 64 24.13 -8.23 -14.02
CA ALA A 64 23.22 -8.59 -12.95
C ALA A 64 23.71 -8.11 -11.58
N LYS A 65 25.01 -8.14 -11.29
CA LYS A 65 25.60 -7.51 -10.10
C LYS A 65 25.35 -6.00 -10.10
N SER A 66 25.54 -5.31 -11.22
CA SER A 66 25.27 -3.88 -11.35
C SER A 66 23.80 -3.53 -11.06
N HIS A 67 22.87 -4.31 -11.63
CA HIS A 67 21.44 -4.17 -11.35
C HIS A 67 21.10 -4.48 -9.89
N LEU A 68 21.76 -5.46 -9.28
CA LEU A 68 21.59 -5.80 -7.87
C LEU A 68 22.02 -4.66 -6.95
N ARG A 69 23.12 -3.97 -7.26
CA ARG A 69 23.54 -2.74 -6.56
C ARG A 69 22.50 -1.62 -6.70
N THR A 70 21.97 -1.45 -7.90
CA THR A 70 20.94 -0.44 -8.18
C THR A 70 19.68 -0.72 -7.36
N LEU A 71 19.24 -1.98 -7.28
CA LEU A 71 18.13 -2.40 -6.44
C LEU A 71 18.39 -2.13 -4.96
N PHE A 72 19.57 -2.47 -4.45
CA PHE A 72 19.96 -2.19 -3.07
C PHE A 72 19.86 -0.69 -2.74
N TYR A 73 20.43 0.19 -3.56
CA TYR A 73 20.34 1.64 -3.31
C TYR A 73 18.91 2.18 -3.42
N LYS A 74 18.06 1.61 -4.30
CA LYS A 74 16.63 1.93 -4.33
C LYS A 74 15.95 1.54 -3.02
N CYS A 75 16.21 0.33 -2.50
CA CYS A 75 15.68 -0.12 -1.22
C CYS A 75 16.13 0.79 -0.06
N GLU A 76 17.41 1.13 0.01
CA GLU A 76 17.93 2.01 1.06
C GLU A 76 17.37 3.43 0.94
N SER A 77 17.13 3.93 -0.28
CA SER A 77 16.42 5.20 -0.48
C SER A 77 14.98 5.13 0.02
N LEU A 78 14.23 4.08 -0.33
CA LEU A 78 12.85 3.89 0.13
C LEU A 78 12.80 3.75 1.66
N LYS A 79 13.72 2.99 2.25
CA LYS A 79 13.84 2.81 3.69
C LYS A 79 14.03 4.14 4.44
N LYS A 80 14.72 5.12 3.85
CA LYS A 80 14.86 6.47 4.42
C LYS A 80 13.57 7.28 4.34
N GLU A 81 12.70 6.98 3.38
CA GLU A 81 11.39 7.62 3.23
C GLU A 81 10.31 6.97 4.10
N ILE A 82 10.45 5.68 4.48
CA ILE A 82 9.50 4.96 5.36
C ILE A 82 9.16 5.77 6.63
N PRO A 83 10.10 6.29 7.43
CA PRO A 83 9.75 7.05 8.64
C PRO A 83 8.98 8.33 8.35
N LYS A 84 9.24 8.99 7.21
CA LYS A 84 8.48 10.19 6.80
C LYS A 84 7.06 9.81 6.44
N PHE A 85 6.90 8.72 5.70
CA PHE A 85 5.59 8.19 5.33
C PHE A 85 4.79 7.71 6.55
N GLU A 86 5.42 6.97 7.48
CA GLU A 86 4.78 6.55 8.73
C GLU A 86 4.30 7.74 9.57
N ARG A 87 5.09 8.82 9.61
CA ARG A 87 4.71 10.05 10.29
C ARG A 87 3.51 10.71 9.60
N ALA A 88 3.59 10.88 8.27
CA ALA A 88 2.51 11.46 7.47
C ALA A 88 1.21 10.65 7.60
N ILE A 89 1.28 9.32 7.61
CA ILE A 89 0.14 8.43 7.84
C ILE A 89 -0.50 8.68 9.22
N LYS A 90 0.31 8.78 10.28
CA LYS A 90 -0.21 9.02 11.64
C LYS A 90 -0.89 10.37 11.75
N GLU A 91 -0.27 11.42 11.21
CA GLU A 91 -0.84 12.77 11.18
C GLU A 91 -2.14 12.79 10.39
N PHE A 92 -2.14 12.20 9.19
CA PHE A 92 -3.32 12.04 8.37
C PHE A 92 -4.45 11.27 9.06
N TRP A 93 -4.12 10.21 9.81
CA TRP A 93 -5.13 9.44 10.54
C TRP A 93 -5.79 10.25 11.64
N LEU A 94 -5.04 11.09 12.36
CA LEU A 94 -5.59 12.02 13.35
C LEU A 94 -6.51 13.05 12.69
N GLU A 95 -6.11 13.60 11.53
CA GLU A 95 -6.96 14.49 10.75
C GLU A 95 -8.25 13.80 10.28
N LEU A 96 -8.15 12.54 9.85
CA LEU A 96 -9.32 11.77 9.40
C LEU A 96 -10.28 11.48 10.56
N GLN A 97 -9.75 11.21 11.75
CA GLN A 97 -10.53 11.02 12.98
C GLN A 97 -11.21 12.32 13.45
N SER A 98 -10.69 13.49 13.08
CA SER A 98 -11.31 14.78 13.38
C SER A 98 -12.64 15.02 12.64
N ILE A 99 -12.99 14.18 11.65
CA ILE A 99 -14.27 14.19 10.96
C ILE A 99 -15.19 13.14 11.63
N PRO A 100 -16.06 13.55 12.58
CA PRO A 100 -16.83 12.61 13.39
C PRO A 100 -17.96 12.00 12.57
N VAL A 101 -17.86 10.69 12.33
CA VAL A 101 -18.91 9.84 11.76
C VAL A 101 -19.37 8.88 12.85
N LEU A 102 -20.69 8.66 12.93
CA LEU A 102 -21.26 7.72 13.88
C LEU A 102 -20.82 6.29 13.53
N SER A 103 -20.32 5.58 14.53
CA SER A 103 -20.18 4.12 14.47
C SER A 103 -21.56 3.45 14.33
N PRO A 104 -21.61 2.20 13.85
CA PRO A 104 -22.87 1.45 13.78
C PRO A 104 -23.61 1.36 15.12
N SER A 105 -22.87 1.27 16.23
CA SER A 105 -23.42 1.28 17.59
C SER A 105 -24.03 2.63 17.98
N GLU A 106 -23.32 3.73 17.75
CA GLU A 106 -23.84 5.07 18.05
C GLU A 106 -25.05 5.42 17.17
N TRP A 107 -25.03 4.98 15.91
CA TRP A 107 -26.18 5.12 15.02
C TRP A 107 -27.40 4.37 15.55
N LYS A 108 -27.20 3.12 15.99
CA LYS A 108 -28.27 2.30 16.57
C LYS A 108 -28.85 2.96 17.82
N GLU A 109 -28.02 3.42 18.74
CA GLU A 109 -28.44 4.09 19.97
C GLU A 109 -29.26 5.36 19.67
N LYS A 110 -28.78 6.22 18.76
CA LYS A 110 -29.52 7.42 18.36
C LYS A 110 -30.86 7.11 17.69
N ASN A 111 -30.91 6.07 16.87
CA ASN A 111 -32.13 5.65 16.20
C ASN A 111 -33.15 5.07 17.21
N GLU A 112 -32.69 4.29 18.17
CA GLU A 112 -33.53 3.78 19.27
C GLU A 112 -34.10 4.92 20.12
N TYR A 113 -33.27 5.92 20.45
CA TYR A 113 -33.72 7.12 21.17
C TYR A 113 -34.82 7.89 20.40
N LEU A 114 -34.63 8.12 19.10
CA LEU A 114 -35.62 8.81 18.26
C LEU A 114 -36.93 8.03 18.15
N LYS A 115 -36.86 6.70 18.05
CA LYS A 115 -38.04 5.83 18.07
C LYS A 115 -38.79 5.88 19.39
N GLN A 116 -38.06 5.93 20.50
CA GLN A 116 -38.68 6.05 21.83
C GLN A 116 -39.38 7.40 21.99
N ALA A 117 -38.76 8.50 21.54
CA ALA A 117 -39.38 9.82 21.56
C ALA A 117 -40.68 9.90 20.72
N LEU A 118 -40.73 9.20 19.58
CA LEU A 118 -41.94 9.06 18.77
C LEU A 118 -43.02 8.26 19.52
N GLN A 119 -42.66 7.15 20.17
CA GLN A 119 -43.61 6.31 20.92
C GLN A 119 -44.18 7.01 22.15
N GLU A 120 -43.37 7.83 22.83
CA GLU A 120 -43.76 8.58 24.02
C GLU A 120 -44.49 9.90 23.68
N GLY A 121 -44.65 10.22 22.40
CA GLY A 121 -45.40 11.39 21.92
C GLY A 121 -44.66 12.72 22.05
N TYR A 122 -43.35 12.71 22.32
CA TYR A 122 -42.51 13.91 22.33
C TYR A 122 -42.18 14.42 20.92
N MET A 123 -42.48 13.63 19.90
CA MET A 123 -42.20 13.89 18.50
C MET A 123 -43.31 13.29 17.62
N ASP A 124 -43.66 13.96 16.53
CA ASP A 124 -44.56 13.40 15.51
C ASP A 124 -43.78 12.64 14.41
N HIS A 125 -44.52 11.90 13.59
CA HIS A 125 -43.92 11.06 12.54
C HIS A 125 -43.14 11.89 11.50
N ASP A 126 -43.63 13.07 11.13
CA ASP A 126 -43.02 13.90 10.10
C ASP A 126 -41.67 14.46 10.59
N ILE A 127 -41.61 14.90 11.84
CA ILE A 127 -40.38 15.35 12.50
C ILE A 127 -39.40 14.18 12.65
N TYR A 128 -39.86 12.97 12.98
CA TYR A 128 -39.01 11.79 13.08
C TYR A 128 -38.34 11.46 11.74
N GLU A 129 -39.11 11.33 10.66
CA GLU A 129 -38.59 10.99 9.33
C GLU A 129 -37.60 12.05 8.84
N LYS A 130 -37.94 13.33 9.01
CA LYS A 130 -37.04 14.41 8.66
C LYS A 130 -35.74 14.36 9.45
N THR A 131 -35.81 14.10 10.75
CA THR A 131 -34.62 14.04 11.62
C THR A 131 -33.70 12.87 11.23
N ILE A 132 -34.27 11.69 10.94
CA ILE A 132 -33.51 10.54 10.47
C ILE A 132 -32.87 10.82 9.11
N PHE A 133 -33.62 11.41 8.18
CA PHE A 133 -33.11 11.77 6.86
C PHE A 133 -31.94 12.77 6.96
N ASP A 134 -32.12 13.86 7.71
CA ASP A 134 -31.10 14.89 7.91
C ASP A 134 -29.84 14.29 8.56
N LEU A 135 -30.01 13.45 9.59
CA LEU A 135 -28.89 12.78 10.25
C LEU A 135 -28.15 11.84 9.29
N THR A 136 -28.88 11.06 8.49
CA THR A 136 -28.30 10.14 7.50
C THR A 136 -27.49 10.92 6.46
N SER A 137 -28.08 11.98 5.90
CA SER A 137 -27.43 12.82 4.89
C SER A 137 -26.15 13.48 5.42
N VAL A 138 -26.17 13.97 6.65
CA VAL A 138 -24.97 14.54 7.29
C VAL A 138 -23.89 13.47 7.50
N MET A 139 -24.26 12.25 7.92
CA MET A 139 -23.30 11.16 8.08
C MET A 139 -22.69 10.70 6.76
N GLU A 140 -23.51 10.54 5.71
CA GLU A 140 -23.03 10.21 4.36
C GLU A 140 -22.08 11.27 3.83
N LYS A 141 -22.41 12.56 3.99
CA LYS A 141 -21.54 13.66 3.56
C LYS A 141 -20.18 13.60 4.25
N LYS A 142 -20.16 13.38 5.57
CA LYS A 142 -18.91 13.25 6.34
C LYS A 142 -18.12 12.00 5.96
N GLN A 143 -18.80 10.88 5.72
CA GLN A 143 -18.16 9.65 5.29
C GLN A 143 -17.50 9.81 3.91
N ASN A 144 -18.21 10.46 2.97
CA ASN A 144 -17.68 10.77 1.65
C ASN A 144 -16.48 11.74 1.73
N GLU A 145 -16.51 12.71 2.64
CA GLU A 145 -15.36 13.59 2.89
C GLU A 145 -14.14 12.79 3.36
N ARG A 146 -14.32 11.85 4.30
CA ARG A 146 -13.24 10.96 4.77
C ARG A 146 -12.66 10.13 3.63
N GLU A 147 -13.51 9.48 2.82
CA GLU A 147 -13.06 8.67 1.67
C GLU A 147 -12.25 9.50 0.67
N LYS A 148 -12.70 10.71 0.32
CA LYS A 148 -11.99 11.60 -0.61
C LYS A 148 -10.63 12.06 -0.09
N ARG A 149 -10.53 12.32 1.22
CA ARG A 149 -9.24 12.66 1.85
C ARG A 149 -8.28 11.48 1.83
N CYS A 150 -8.75 10.26 2.09
CA CYS A 150 -7.94 9.05 1.96
C CYS A 150 -7.43 8.86 0.53
N GLU A 151 -8.32 9.01 -0.46
CA GLU A 151 -7.94 8.92 -1.88
C GLU A 151 -6.83 9.94 -2.23
N THR A 152 -7.01 11.19 -1.81
CA THR A 152 -6.02 12.26 -2.07
C THR A 152 -4.69 11.94 -1.40
N PHE A 153 -4.69 11.53 -0.14
CA PHE A 153 -3.48 11.16 0.60
C PHE A 153 -2.75 9.99 -0.08
N LEU A 154 -3.45 8.92 -0.41
CA LEU A 154 -2.84 7.74 -1.01
C LEU A 154 -2.27 8.02 -2.41
N SER A 155 -2.92 8.88 -3.19
CA SER A 155 -2.42 9.28 -4.51
C SER A 155 -1.05 9.99 -4.47
N GLN A 156 -0.72 10.65 -3.36
CA GLN A 156 0.55 11.36 -3.18
C GLN A 156 1.71 10.40 -2.88
N TYR A 157 1.45 9.28 -2.19
CA TYR A 157 2.49 8.38 -1.68
C TYR A 157 2.56 7.03 -2.40
N LEU A 158 1.47 6.59 -3.03
CA LEU A 158 1.33 5.27 -3.64
C LEU A 158 0.67 5.33 -5.03
N PRO A 159 1.20 6.11 -5.99
CA PRO A 159 0.61 6.26 -7.34
C PRO A 159 0.51 4.92 -8.09
N GLU A 160 1.43 4.00 -7.80
CA GLU A 160 1.52 2.66 -8.41
C GLU A 160 0.42 1.70 -7.91
N PHE A 161 -0.17 1.96 -6.74
CA PHE A 161 -1.19 1.10 -6.12
C PHE A 161 -2.64 1.51 -6.45
N SER A 162 -2.82 2.45 -7.38
CA SER A 162 -4.12 2.87 -7.91
C SER A 162 -5.00 1.70 -8.36
N HIS A 163 -4.40 0.60 -8.84
CA HIS A 163 -5.12 -0.61 -9.26
C HIS A 163 -5.77 -1.40 -8.10
N LEU A 164 -5.36 -1.21 -6.85
CA LEU A 164 -5.98 -1.87 -5.68
C LEU A 164 -7.31 -1.20 -5.24
N GLN A 165 -7.68 -0.07 -5.85
CA GLN A 165 -8.94 0.67 -5.65
C GLN A 165 -10.20 -0.19 -5.76
N ASN A 166 -10.21 -1.16 -6.67
CA ASN A 166 -11.43 -1.90 -7.01
C ASN A 166 -11.85 -2.95 -5.98
N HIS A 167 -11.05 -3.16 -4.93
CA HIS A 167 -11.24 -4.26 -3.99
C HIS A 167 -11.52 -3.83 -2.54
N PHE A 168 -11.33 -2.55 -2.17
CA PHE A 168 -11.44 -2.08 -0.77
C PHE A 168 -11.98 -0.64 -0.67
N SER A 169 -12.54 -0.28 0.49
CA SER A 169 -12.75 1.15 0.82
C SER A 169 -11.41 1.79 1.18
N TRP A 170 -11.21 3.06 0.83
CA TRP A 170 -9.94 3.74 1.05
C TRP A 170 -9.62 3.91 2.53
N ILE A 171 -10.66 4.11 3.35
CA ILE A 171 -10.51 4.17 4.80
C ILE A 171 -10.03 2.83 5.35
N ARG A 172 -10.56 1.70 4.85
CA ARG A 172 -10.11 0.37 5.28
C ARG A 172 -8.67 0.11 4.85
N PHE A 173 -8.29 0.54 3.65
CA PHE A 173 -6.91 0.44 3.19
C PHE A 173 -5.96 1.26 4.08
N CYS A 174 -6.27 2.54 4.34
CA CYS A 174 -5.49 3.38 5.26
C CYS A 174 -5.40 2.79 6.67
N TYR A 175 -6.50 2.26 7.21
CA TYR A 175 -6.54 1.64 8.53
C TYR A 175 -5.65 0.39 8.59
N GLU A 176 -5.81 -0.54 7.64
CA GLU A 176 -4.98 -1.74 7.59
C GLU A 176 -3.50 -1.37 7.40
N PHE A 177 -3.19 -0.29 6.68
CA PHE A 177 -1.84 0.24 6.54
C PHE A 177 -1.29 0.80 7.86
N THR A 178 -2.11 1.52 8.64
CA THR A 178 -1.74 2.05 9.96
C THR A 178 -1.51 0.96 11.01
N GLU A 179 -2.32 -0.10 11.02
CA GLU A 179 -2.24 -1.17 12.02
C GLU A 179 -1.21 -2.24 11.65
N LYS A 180 -1.15 -2.66 10.38
CA LYS A 180 -0.27 -3.76 9.96
C LYS A 180 1.17 -3.35 9.72
N LYS A 181 1.47 -2.04 9.76
CA LYS A 181 2.77 -1.33 9.66
C LYS A 181 3.86 -1.79 8.67
N HIS A 182 4.00 -3.04 8.23
CA HIS A 182 5.27 -3.50 7.64
C HIS A 182 5.16 -4.57 6.54
N LEU A 183 4.01 -4.82 5.93
CA LEU A 183 3.87 -5.92 4.94
C LEU A 183 3.77 -5.51 3.47
N LEU A 184 3.73 -4.20 3.16
CA LEU A 184 3.60 -3.72 1.78
C LEU A 184 4.82 -2.90 1.29
N LEU A 185 5.81 -2.64 2.15
CA LEU A 185 6.94 -1.76 1.85
C LEU A 185 8.32 -2.43 2.00
N LEU A 186 8.36 -3.74 2.25
CA LEU A 186 9.57 -4.58 2.29
C LEU A 186 9.30 -5.89 1.56
#